data_AF-A0A3C1LP63-F1
#
_entry.id   AF-A0A3C1LP63-F1
#
_cell.length_a   1.000
_cell.length_b   1.000
_cell.length_c   1.000
_cell.angle_alpha   90.00
_cell.angle_beta   90.00
_cell.angle_gamma   90.00
#
_symmetry.space_group_name_H-M   'P 1'
#
loop_
_entity.id
_entity.type
_entity.pdbx_description
1 polymer ?
#
loop_
_entity_poly.entity_id
_entity_poly.type
_entity_poly.pdbx_seq_one_letter_code
_entity_poly.pdbx_strand_id
1 'polypeptide(L)'
;FTPYVSDPDDDPLTLGYSGNTNVLVEVNGMNVTFTAVQNWTGSETITFSAHDNHTYAYDSVVVTVNPVTGPDWTPVVYPNSATIHGNVSIYEVPAGFNDVVGAFVGTECRGIADVVMDGGNACVTLVVNLASAGEEISFKIYDYSTGEVHDAIETYTLAFGEVIGTNESPVPISVIEIIALDTPVITAITKVTGGFRINWNAVENADYYEVWRATDPYGTYEMVGSNISELFYRDLTELPIAFYYIKAIRN
;
A
#
# COMPACT_ATOMS: atom_id res chain seq x y z
N PHE A 1 -18.83 -9.84 30.90
CA PHE A 1 -18.94 -9.83 32.37
C PHE A 1 -20.08 -10.68 32.91
N THR A 2 -21.15 -10.98 32.16
CA THR A 2 -22.31 -11.77 32.65
C THR A 2 -22.00 -13.08 33.40
N PRO A 3 -20.98 -13.89 33.06
CA PRO A 3 -20.64 -15.09 33.86
C PRO A 3 -19.71 -14.80 35.05
N TYR A 4 -19.25 -13.57 35.22
CA TYR A 4 -18.22 -13.17 36.20
C TYR A 4 -18.73 -12.19 37.26
N VAL A 5 -19.98 -11.71 37.13
CA VAL A 5 -20.62 -10.80 38.10
C VAL A 5 -22.01 -11.35 38.45
N SER A 6 -22.40 -11.19 39.71
CA SER A 6 -23.71 -11.59 40.21
C SER A 6 -24.09 -10.70 41.39
N ASP A 7 -25.36 -10.36 41.48
CA ASP A 7 -25.92 -9.71 42.66
C ASP A 7 -26.77 -10.72 43.45
N PRO A 8 -26.61 -10.85 44.80
CA PRO A 8 -27.41 -11.78 45.60
C PRO A 8 -28.92 -11.52 45.58
N ASP A 9 -29.33 -10.27 45.35
CA ASP A 9 -30.72 -9.82 45.30
C ASP A 9 -31.23 -9.71 43.84
N ASP A 10 -30.39 -10.08 42.87
CA ASP A 10 -30.66 -10.03 41.42
C ASP A 10 -30.92 -8.60 40.90
N ASP A 11 -30.37 -7.60 41.59
CA ASP A 11 -30.45 -6.20 41.18
C ASP A 11 -29.62 -5.91 39.92
N PRO A 12 -30.06 -4.98 39.04
CA PRO A 12 -29.31 -4.62 37.85
C PRO A 12 -27.94 -4.01 38.18
N LEU A 13 -26.88 -4.66 37.69
CA LEU A 13 -25.51 -4.20 37.89
C LEU A 13 -25.05 -3.24 36.78
N THR A 14 -24.28 -2.23 37.19
CA THR A 14 -23.59 -1.29 36.29
C THR A 14 -22.08 -1.46 36.44
N LEU A 15 -21.35 -1.40 35.33
CA LEU A 15 -19.90 -1.50 35.32
C LEU A 15 -19.23 -0.12 35.27
N GLY A 16 -18.18 0.05 36.08
CA GLY A 16 -17.21 1.14 35.99
C GLY A 16 -15.81 0.62 35.71
N TYR A 17 -14.90 1.51 35.32
CA TYR A 17 -13.49 1.17 35.12
C TYR A 17 -12.57 2.35 35.45
N SER A 18 -11.31 2.06 35.76
CA SER A 18 -10.25 3.03 36.01
C SER A 18 -8.86 2.42 35.79
N GLY A 19 -7.83 3.25 35.79
CA GLY A 19 -6.42 2.80 35.66
C GLY A 19 -5.90 2.76 34.22
N ASN A 20 -6.71 3.16 33.25
CA ASN A 20 -6.30 3.24 31.84
C ASN A 20 -5.71 4.62 31.48
N THR A 21 -4.68 4.63 30.64
CA THR A 21 -4.10 5.85 30.03
C THR A 21 -4.07 5.72 28.51
N ASN A 22 -3.54 4.61 27.99
CA ASN A 22 -3.39 4.31 26.57
C ASN A 22 -4.30 3.17 26.13
N VAL A 23 -4.71 2.27 27.03
CA VAL A 23 -5.79 1.33 26.75
C VAL A 23 -7.10 2.11 26.75
N LEU A 24 -7.88 1.96 25.69
CA LEU A 24 -9.20 2.55 25.57
C LEU A 24 -10.23 1.48 25.88
N VAL A 25 -11.15 1.78 26.80
CA VAL A 25 -12.16 0.84 27.28
C VAL A 25 -13.54 1.38 26.89
N GLU A 26 -14.34 0.55 26.25
CA GLU A 26 -15.76 0.83 25.99
C GLU A 26 -16.62 -0.23 26.69
N VAL A 27 -17.68 0.23 27.34
CA VAL A 27 -18.60 -0.62 28.12
C VAL A 27 -20.00 -0.48 27.56
N ASN A 28 -20.58 -1.59 27.10
CA ASN A 28 -21.98 -1.66 26.66
C ASN A 28 -22.70 -2.76 27.46
N GLY A 29 -23.38 -2.33 28.54
CA GLY A 29 -23.94 -3.22 29.54
C GLY A 29 -22.85 -4.06 30.22
N MET A 30 -22.88 -5.38 29.99
CA MET A 30 -21.88 -6.32 30.52
C MET A 30 -20.81 -6.72 29.51
N ASN A 31 -20.81 -6.14 28.32
CA ASN A 31 -19.76 -6.34 27.32
C ASN A 31 -18.72 -5.23 27.41
N VAL A 32 -17.45 -5.61 27.41
CA VAL A 32 -16.33 -4.69 27.47
C VAL A 32 -15.43 -4.95 26.27
N THR A 33 -15.11 -3.90 25.54
CA THR A 33 -14.19 -3.91 24.40
C THR A 33 -12.95 -3.10 24.75
N PHE A 34 -11.79 -3.61 24.33
CA PHE A 34 -10.50 -2.95 24.51
C PHE A 34 -9.95 -2.54 23.15
N THR A 35 -9.46 -1.31 23.05
CA THR A 35 -8.54 -0.86 22.01
C THR A 35 -7.36 -0.15 22.68
N ALA A 36 -6.43 0.41 21.90
CA ALA A 36 -5.31 1.16 22.43
C ALA A 36 -5.03 2.40 21.59
N VAL A 37 -4.36 3.39 22.17
CA VAL A 37 -3.76 4.50 21.43
C VAL A 37 -2.84 3.92 20.35
N GLN A 38 -2.87 4.53 19.16
CA GLN A 38 -2.08 4.10 18.01
C GLN A 38 -0.61 3.89 18.38
N ASN A 39 -0.02 2.78 17.90
CA ASN A 39 1.37 2.40 18.11
C ASN A 39 1.81 2.20 19.57
N TRP A 40 0.89 2.34 20.54
CA TRP A 40 1.23 2.08 21.93
C TRP A 40 1.33 0.58 22.16
N THR A 41 2.45 0.18 22.74
CA THR A 41 2.69 -1.19 23.19
C THR A 41 3.04 -1.15 24.66
N GLY A 42 2.61 -2.16 25.41
CA GLY A 42 2.79 -2.18 26.85
C GLY A 42 1.63 -2.84 27.56
N SER A 43 1.55 -2.60 28.87
CA SER A 43 0.50 -3.16 29.69
C SER A 43 -0.05 -2.13 30.66
N GLU A 44 -1.37 -2.10 30.80
CA GLU A 44 -2.06 -1.31 31.81
C GLU A 44 -2.87 -2.24 32.71
N THR A 45 -2.91 -1.93 34.00
CA THR A 45 -3.77 -2.65 34.95
C THR A 45 -5.08 -1.89 35.05
N ILE A 46 -6.15 -2.48 34.50
CA ILE A 46 -7.48 -1.87 34.50
C ILE A 46 -8.26 -2.42 35.69
N THR A 47 -8.72 -1.53 36.56
CA THR A 47 -9.60 -1.88 37.68
C THR A 47 -11.05 -1.67 37.27
N PHE A 48 -11.83 -2.74 37.25
CA PHE A 48 -13.26 -2.70 37.01
C PHE A 48 -14.03 -2.66 38.33
N SER A 49 -15.17 -1.98 38.32
CA SER A 49 -16.16 -2.03 39.40
C SER A 49 -17.49 -2.55 38.88
N ALA A 50 -18.22 -3.29 39.72
CA ALA A 50 -19.62 -3.65 39.51
C ALA A 50 -20.44 -3.12 40.69
N HIS A 51 -21.55 -2.44 40.42
CA HIS A 51 -22.40 -1.86 41.46
C HIS A 51 -23.90 -1.90 41.13
N ASP A 52 -24.70 -2.02 42.18
CA ASP A 52 -26.18 -2.02 42.21
C ASP A 52 -26.78 -0.65 42.59
N ASN A 53 -25.94 0.41 42.59
CA ASN A 53 -26.20 1.76 43.14
C ASN A 53 -26.15 1.88 44.66
N HIS A 54 -25.82 0.81 45.39
CA HIS A 54 -25.60 0.86 46.84
C HIS A 54 -24.18 0.46 47.22
N THR A 55 -23.71 -0.66 46.67
CA THR A 55 -22.42 -1.27 47.00
C THR A 55 -21.58 -1.49 45.76
N TYR A 56 -20.27 -1.64 45.96
CA TYR A 56 -19.31 -1.83 44.88
C TYR A 56 -18.47 -3.07 45.15
N ALA A 57 -18.32 -3.90 44.13
CA ALA A 57 -17.27 -4.90 44.04
C ALA A 57 -16.20 -4.44 43.03
N TYR A 58 -14.94 -4.79 43.25
CA TYR A 58 -13.83 -4.41 42.40
C TYR A 58 -12.97 -5.62 42.04
N ASP A 59 -12.44 -5.62 40.83
CA ASP A 59 -11.40 -6.55 40.40
C ASP A 59 -10.49 -5.87 39.37
N SER A 60 -9.28 -6.40 39.18
CA SER A 60 -8.29 -5.83 38.26
C SER A 60 -7.79 -6.85 37.26
N VAL A 61 -7.62 -6.41 36.01
CA VAL A 61 -7.02 -7.21 34.93
C VAL A 61 -5.85 -6.45 34.30
N VAL A 62 -4.77 -7.18 34.03
CA VAL A 62 -3.66 -6.65 33.23
C VAL A 62 -4.02 -6.82 31.76
N VAL A 63 -4.18 -5.72 31.04
CA VAL A 63 -4.36 -5.70 29.59
C VAL A 63 -3.01 -5.45 28.96
N THR A 64 -2.53 -6.41 28.15
CA THR A 64 -1.25 -6.30 27.45
C THR A 64 -1.50 -6.11 25.95
N VAL A 65 -0.98 -5.02 25.41
CA VAL A 65 -0.90 -4.77 23.97
C VAL A 65 0.50 -5.17 23.53
N ASN A 66 0.59 -6.33 22.88
CA ASN A 66 1.86 -6.82 22.38
C ASN A 66 2.32 -5.97 21.20
N PRO A 67 3.64 -5.71 21.08
CA PRO A 67 4.19 -5.20 19.83
C PRO A 67 3.90 -6.23 18.75
N VAL A 68 3.42 -5.74 17.61
CA VAL A 68 3.36 -6.55 16.41
C VAL A 68 4.61 -6.28 15.60
N THR A 69 5.21 -7.35 15.08
CA THR A 69 6.30 -7.26 14.13
C THR A 69 5.82 -6.49 12.91
N GLY A 70 6.35 -5.28 12.74
CA GLY A 70 6.28 -4.55 11.48
C GLY A 70 7.25 -5.12 10.45
N PRO A 71 7.40 -4.44 9.30
CA PRO A 71 8.38 -4.83 8.32
C PRO A 71 9.80 -4.65 8.88
N ASP A 72 10.73 -5.54 8.55
CA ASP A 72 12.16 -5.45 8.91
C ASP A 72 12.88 -4.42 8.02
N TRP A 73 12.35 -3.21 7.97
CA TRP A 73 12.92 -2.09 7.23
C TRP A 73 13.71 -1.20 8.20
N THR A 74 14.97 -0.93 7.84
CA THR A 74 15.85 -0.05 8.62
C THR A 74 16.30 1.14 7.77
N PRO A 75 15.80 2.37 8.03
CA PRO A 75 16.17 3.54 7.25
C PRO A 75 17.67 3.86 7.39
N VAL A 76 18.32 4.09 6.26
CA VAL A 76 19.67 4.66 6.22
C VAL A 76 19.57 6.17 6.28
N VAL A 77 20.29 6.76 7.23
CA VAL A 77 20.25 8.20 7.51
C VAL A 77 21.28 8.94 6.68
N TYR A 78 20.85 10.02 6.05
CA TYR A 78 21.72 10.96 5.33
C TYR A 78 21.54 12.38 5.89
N PRO A 79 22.52 13.28 5.67
CA PRO A 79 22.41 14.66 6.15
C PRO A 79 21.29 15.49 5.51
N ASN A 80 20.78 15.05 4.36
CA ASN A 80 19.73 15.73 3.62
C ASN A 80 18.50 14.84 3.54
N SER A 81 17.32 15.46 3.45
CA SER A 81 16.05 14.77 3.36
C SER A 81 15.04 15.54 2.51
N ALA A 82 13.94 14.90 2.17
CA ALA A 82 12.72 15.49 1.64
C ALA A 82 11.51 14.98 2.45
N THR A 83 10.37 15.64 2.29
CA THR A 83 9.11 15.26 2.96
C THR A 83 8.04 14.94 1.93
N ILE A 84 7.28 13.87 2.18
CA ILE A 84 6.14 13.47 1.37
C ILE A 84 4.90 13.45 2.25
N HIS A 85 3.86 14.18 1.82
CA HIS A 85 2.50 14.00 2.34
C HIS A 85 1.73 13.12 1.37
N GLY A 86 1.50 11.87 1.76
CA GLY A 86 0.89 10.84 0.92
C GLY A 86 -0.51 10.43 1.37
N ASN A 87 -1.36 10.03 0.42
CA ASN A 87 -2.59 9.31 0.67
C ASN A 87 -2.40 7.86 0.21
N VAL A 88 -2.65 6.92 1.11
CA VAL A 88 -2.19 5.54 1.03
C VAL A 88 -3.38 4.64 0.72
N SER A 89 -3.27 3.82 -0.32
CA SER A 89 -4.33 2.88 -0.67
C SER A 89 -3.79 1.51 -1.08
N ILE A 90 -4.56 0.48 -0.77
CA ILE A 90 -4.31 -0.89 -1.17
C ILE A 90 -5.54 -1.38 -1.93
N TYR A 91 -5.36 -1.68 -3.22
CA TYR A 91 -6.43 -2.11 -4.14
C TYR A 91 -7.62 -1.15 -4.15
N GLU A 92 -7.34 0.15 -4.29
CA GLU A 92 -8.31 1.27 -4.28
C GLU A 92 -9.05 1.47 -2.95
N VAL A 93 -8.71 0.71 -1.90
CA VAL A 93 -9.24 0.90 -0.56
C VAL A 93 -8.22 1.67 0.28
N PRO A 94 -8.62 2.69 1.06
CA PRO A 94 -7.70 3.35 1.99
C PRO A 94 -7.00 2.32 2.89
N ALA A 95 -5.70 2.49 3.08
CA ALA A 95 -4.91 1.61 3.93
C ALA A 95 -5.45 1.59 5.38
N GLY A 96 -5.18 0.50 6.08
CA GLY A 96 -5.67 0.20 7.40
C GLY A 96 -4.90 0.88 8.52
N PHE A 97 -5.45 0.75 9.72
CA PHE A 97 -4.79 1.17 10.94
C PHE A 97 -3.56 0.28 11.22
N ASN A 98 -2.45 0.90 11.63
CA ASN A 98 -1.13 0.28 11.83
C ASN A 98 -0.41 -0.17 10.54
N ASP A 99 -0.94 0.12 9.35
CA ASP A 99 -0.19 -0.07 8.12
C ASP A 99 1.03 0.87 8.12
N VAL A 100 2.07 0.48 7.41
CA VAL A 100 3.35 1.19 7.40
C VAL A 100 3.80 1.44 5.98
N VAL A 101 4.23 2.66 5.68
CA VAL A 101 4.83 3.01 4.39
C VAL A 101 6.33 3.14 4.54
N GLY A 102 7.08 2.45 3.68
CA GLY A 102 8.52 2.60 3.53
C GLY A 102 8.86 3.28 2.21
N ALA A 103 9.80 4.24 2.23
CA ALA A 103 10.42 4.82 1.03
C ALA A 103 11.77 4.16 0.74
N PHE A 104 12.07 3.94 -0.54
CA PHE A 104 13.24 3.21 -1.00
C PHE A 104 13.93 3.91 -2.17
N VAL A 105 15.26 3.85 -2.19
CA VAL A 105 16.07 4.07 -3.41
C VAL A 105 16.68 2.73 -3.78
N GLY A 106 16.17 2.13 -4.86
CA GLY A 106 16.48 0.74 -5.20
C GLY A 106 16.02 -0.21 -4.09
N THR A 107 16.97 -0.76 -3.32
CA THR A 107 16.67 -1.66 -2.19
C THR A 107 16.91 -1.02 -0.82
N GLU A 108 17.48 0.18 -0.77
CA GLU A 108 17.86 0.82 0.49
C GLU A 108 16.69 1.61 1.05
N CYS A 109 16.26 1.28 2.26
CA CYS A 109 15.20 2.02 2.95
C CYS A 109 15.71 3.42 3.35
N ARG A 110 14.92 4.44 3.05
CA ARG A 110 15.28 5.87 3.20
C ARG A 110 14.38 6.58 4.19
N GLY A 111 13.24 5.99 4.54
CA GLY A 111 12.28 6.51 5.49
C GLY A 111 11.18 5.50 5.73
N ILE A 112 10.60 5.55 6.92
CA ILE A 112 9.42 4.76 7.32
C ILE A 112 8.48 5.69 8.06
N ALA A 113 7.18 5.53 7.85
CA ALA A 113 6.16 6.19 8.64
C ALA A 113 4.90 5.31 8.72
N ASP A 114 4.21 5.43 9.85
CA ASP A 114 2.93 4.77 10.06
C ASP A 114 1.84 5.53 9.29
N VAL A 115 0.87 4.77 8.79
CA VAL A 115 -0.36 5.32 8.22
C VAL A 115 -1.24 5.85 9.35
N VAL A 116 -1.74 7.07 9.17
CA VAL A 116 -2.63 7.76 10.11
C VAL A 116 -3.97 8.03 9.44
N MET A 117 -5.06 7.70 10.12
CA MET A 117 -6.41 7.92 9.59
C MET A 117 -6.87 9.34 9.90
N ASP A 118 -7.28 10.10 8.87
CA ASP A 118 -7.90 11.42 8.99
C ASP A 118 -9.19 11.49 8.17
N GLY A 119 -10.34 11.58 8.86
CA GLY A 119 -11.65 11.68 8.22
C GLY A 119 -12.01 10.49 7.32
N GLY A 120 -11.41 9.31 7.53
CA GLY A 120 -11.57 8.12 6.69
C GLY A 120 -10.55 7.98 5.57
N ASN A 121 -9.67 8.98 5.38
CA ASN A 121 -8.52 8.88 4.48
C ASN A 121 -7.32 8.32 5.24
N ALA A 122 -6.52 7.52 4.57
CA ALA A 122 -5.30 6.96 5.10
C ALA A 122 -4.12 7.83 4.66
N CYS A 123 -3.58 8.64 5.56
CA CYS A 123 -2.56 9.63 5.27
C CYS A 123 -1.21 9.24 5.87
N VAL A 124 -0.12 9.69 5.24
CA VAL A 124 1.23 9.55 5.78
C VAL A 124 2.01 10.85 5.61
N THR A 125 2.85 11.18 6.60
CA THR A 125 3.91 12.18 6.44
C THR A 125 5.25 11.46 6.57
N LEU A 126 5.93 11.30 5.45
CA LEU A 126 7.16 10.51 5.35
C LEU A 126 8.37 11.43 5.13
N VAL A 127 9.35 11.33 6.02
CA VAL A 127 10.66 11.98 5.83
C VAL A 127 11.58 10.97 5.14
N VAL A 128 12.05 11.32 3.95
CA VAL A 128 12.91 10.48 3.12
C VAL A 128 14.33 11.03 3.16
N ASN A 129 15.28 10.27 3.69
CA ASN A 129 16.70 10.62 3.68
C ASN A 129 17.24 10.51 2.24
N LEU A 130 18.08 11.44 1.81
CA LEU A 130 18.61 11.50 0.44
C LEU A 130 20.14 11.56 0.44
N ALA A 131 20.76 10.64 -0.30
CA ALA A 131 22.20 10.62 -0.56
C ALA A 131 22.59 11.64 -1.63
N SER A 132 21.71 11.88 -2.61
CA SER A 132 21.89 12.87 -3.68
C SER A 132 20.58 13.54 -4.06
N ALA A 133 20.64 14.77 -4.57
CA ALA A 133 19.45 15.42 -5.10
C ALA A 133 19.03 14.77 -6.43
N GLY A 134 17.73 14.55 -6.60
CA GLY A 134 17.16 13.90 -7.79
C GLY A 134 17.17 12.38 -7.73
N GLU A 135 17.22 11.77 -6.54
CA GLU A 135 17.00 10.33 -6.40
C GLU A 135 15.54 9.98 -6.71
N GLU A 136 15.33 8.89 -7.44
CA GLU A 136 14.02 8.28 -7.66
C GLU A 136 13.65 7.41 -6.45
N ILE A 137 12.51 7.70 -5.85
CA ILE A 137 11.97 7.05 -4.67
C ILE A 137 10.80 6.17 -5.09
N SER A 138 10.83 4.91 -4.66
CA SER A 138 9.70 3.99 -4.70
C SER A 138 9.16 3.71 -3.29
N PHE A 139 7.96 3.14 -3.20
CA PHE A 139 7.33 2.84 -1.91
C PHE A 139 6.95 1.38 -1.79
N LYS A 140 6.96 0.90 -0.55
CA LYS A 140 6.29 -0.33 -0.14
C LYS A 140 5.29 -0.01 0.95
N ILE A 141 4.16 -0.68 0.92
CA ILE A 141 3.12 -0.62 1.95
C ILE A 141 3.09 -1.97 2.66
N TYR A 142 3.31 -1.98 3.96
CA TYR A 142 3.07 -3.14 4.82
C TYR A 142 1.63 -3.09 5.32
N ASP A 143 0.82 -4.06 4.91
CA ASP A 143 -0.53 -4.26 5.40
C ASP A 143 -0.46 -5.05 6.71
N TYR A 144 -0.81 -4.38 7.80
CA TYR A 144 -0.76 -4.95 9.13
C TYR A 144 -1.77 -6.09 9.32
N SER A 145 -2.92 -6.01 8.66
CA SER A 145 -4.03 -6.95 8.85
C SER A 145 -3.72 -8.32 8.26
N THR A 146 -2.95 -8.35 7.18
CA THR A 146 -2.53 -9.57 6.47
C THR A 146 -1.08 -9.96 6.79
N GLY A 147 -0.26 -9.00 7.23
CA GLY A 147 1.19 -9.17 7.42
C GLY A 147 1.97 -9.19 6.10
N GLU A 148 1.36 -8.74 5.01
CA GLU A 148 1.96 -8.74 3.67
C GLU A 148 2.60 -7.39 3.34
N VAL A 149 3.58 -7.43 2.44
CA VAL A 149 4.23 -6.25 1.88
C VAL A 149 3.86 -6.15 0.42
N HIS A 150 3.40 -4.96 0.01
CA HIS A 150 3.05 -4.65 -1.36
C HIS A 150 3.92 -3.52 -1.90
N ASP A 151 4.32 -3.62 -3.17
CA ASP A 151 4.98 -2.52 -3.87
C ASP A 151 3.93 -1.52 -4.36
N ALA A 152 4.10 -0.24 -4.03
CA ALA A 152 3.27 0.82 -4.59
C ALA A 152 3.68 1.10 -6.04
N ILE A 153 2.75 1.62 -6.85
CA ILE A 153 3.01 1.91 -8.26
C ILE A 153 3.75 3.23 -8.46
N GLU A 154 3.54 4.21 -7.59
CA GLU A 154 4.09 5.54 -7.76
C GLU A 154 5.59 5.60 -7.45
N THR A 155 6.28 6.41 -8.25
CA THR A 155 7.65 6.85 -7.96
C THR A 155 7.73 8.37 -8.01
N TYR A 156 8.63 8.93 -7.20
CA TYR A 156 8.89 10.37 -7.16
C TYR A 156 10.39 10.65 -7.21
N THR A 157 10.79 11.62 -8.02
CA THR A 157 12.16 12.15 -7.99
C THR A 157 12.23 13.33 -7.03
N LEU A 158 13.06 13.25 -5.98
CA LEU A 158 13.10 14.26 -4.90
C LEU A 158 14.40 15.07 -4.87
N ALA A 159 14.29 16.37 -4.67
CA ALA A 159 15.39 17.27 -4.35
C ALA A 159 15.57 17.45 -2.82
N PHE A 160 16.73 17.94 -2.39
CA PHE A 160 16.98 18.23 -0.97
C PHE A 160 16.04 19.30 -0.43
N GLY A 161 15.42 19.01 0.71
CA GLY A 161 14.47 19.88 1.42
C GLY A 161 13.13 20.02 0.71
N GLU A 162 12.89 19.27 -0.38
CA GLU A 162 11.63 19.32 -1.11
C GLU A 162 10.49 18.77 -0.24
N VAL A 163 9.31 19.36 -0.42
CA VAL A 163 8.06 18.87 0.16
C VAL A 163 7.10 18.60 -1.00
N ILE A 164 6.68 17.35 -1.15
CA ILE A 164 5.65 16.98 -2.13
C ILE A 164 4.34 16.60 -1.43
N GLY A 165 3.23 17.04 -2.03
CA GLY A 165 1.91 16.94 -1.41
C GLY A 165 1.71 17.92 -0.25
N THR A 166 0.48 17.97 0.25
CA THR A 166 0.11 18.69 1.48
C THR A 166 -0.94 17.87 2.23
N ASN A 167 -1.30 18.28 3.45
CA ASN A 167 -2.40 17.64 4.18
C ASN A 167 -3.76 17.78 3.46
N GLU A 168 -3.96 18.84 2.66
CA GLU A 168 -5.20 19.09 1.92
C GLU A 168 -5.17 18.49 0.50
N SER A 169 -3.97 18.23 -0.02
CA SER A 169 -3.75 17.68 -1.36
C SER A 169 -2.54 16.74 -1.34
N PRO A 170 -2.66 15.58 -0.68
CA PRO A 170 -1.59 14.60 -0.61
C PRO A 170 -1.36 13.93 -1.97
N VAL A 171 -0.14 13.45 -2.20
CA VAL A 171 0.18 12.67 -3.40
C VAL A 171 -0.20 11.19 -3.20
N PRO A 172 -0.57 10.44 -4.26
CA PRO A 172 -0.96 9.06 -4.09
C PRO A 172 0.24 8.14 -3.77
N ILE A 173 0.01 7.15 -2.91
CA ILE A 173 0.89 6.01 -2.68
C ILE A 173 -0.02 4.78 -2.68
N SER A 174 -0.10 4.10 -3.81
CA SER A 174 -1.18 3.17 -4.12
C SER A 174 -0.64 1.82 -4.55
N VAL A 175 -1.21 0.76 -4.01
CA VAL A 175 -1.07 -0.59 -4.54
C VAL A 175 -2.28 -0.85 -5.43
N ILE A 176 -2.03 -1.26 -6.68
CA ILE A 176 -3.09 -1.63 -7.62
C ILE A 176 -2.93 -3.07 -8.07
N GLU A 177 -4.04 -3.73 -8.37
CA GLU A 177 -4.02 -5.03 -9.03
C GLU A 177 -4.00 -4.81 -10.54
N ILE A 178 -2.91 -5.17 -11.21
CA ILE A 178 -2.87 -5.15 -12.68
C ILE A 178 -3.49 -6.45 -13.20
N ILE A 179 -4.80 -6.42 -13.39
CA ILE A 179 -5.55 -7.55 -13.97
C ILE A 179 -5.36 -7.67 -15.48
N ALA A 180 -4.98 -6.58 -16.16
CA ALA A 180 -4.64 -6.54 -17.57
C ALA A 180 -3.78 -5.31 -17.88
N LEU A 181 -2.89 -5.44 -18.86
CA LEU A 181 -2.18 -4.29 -19.44
C LEU A 181 -3.03 -3.66 -20.55
N ASP A 182 -2.86 -2.36 -20.75
CA ASP A 182 -3.44 -1.69 -21.91
C ASP A 182 -2.94 -2.31 -23.21
N THR A 183 -3.78 -2.29 -24.25
CA THR A 183 -3.38 -2.76 -25.57
C THR A 183 -2.48 -1.71 -26.24
N PRO A 184 -1.24 -2.04 -26.63
CA PRO A 184 -0.40 -1.10 -27.37
C PRO A 184 -1.05 -0.68 -28.69
N VAL A 185 -1.01 0.61 -28.99
CA VAL A 185 -1.51 1.19 -30.24
C VAL A 185 -0.35 1.30 -31.22
N ILE A 186 -0.49 0.63 -32.37
CA ILE A 186 0.46 0.78 -33.47
C ILE A 186 0.36 2.20 -34.02
N THR A 187 1.45 2.95 -33.92
CA THR A 187 1.53 4.36 -34.35
C THR A 187 1.96 4.49 -35.81
N ALA A 188 2.77 3.55 -36.31
CA ALA A 188 3.20 3.54 -37.69
C ALA A 188 3.66 2.14 -38.14
N ILE A 189 3.32 1.79 -39.38
CA ILE A 189 3.90 0.66 -40.11
C ILE A 189 4.58 1.24 -41.35
N THR A 190 5.88 1.04 -41.50
CA THR A 190 6.66 1.54 -42.65
C THR A 190 7.30 0.38 -43.40
N LYS A 191 7.25 0.42 -44.73
CA LYS A 191 7.97 -0.54 -45.56
C LYS A 191 9.47 -0.30 -45.43
N VAL A 192 10.23 -1.37 -45.23
CA VAL A 192 11.69 -1.36 -45.22
C VAL A 192 12.23 -2.43 -46.17
N THR A 193 13.52 -2.38 -46.50
CA THR A 193 14.16 -3.47 -47.26
C THR A 193 13.96 -4.78 -46.52
N GLY A 194 13.39 -5.79 -47.20
CA GLY A 194 13.10 -7.09 -46.63
C GLY A 194 11.76 -7.21 -45.88
N GLY A 195 11.00 -6.13 -45.65
CA GLY A 195 9.73 -6.28 -44.92
C GLY A 195 9.13 -4.99 -44.39
N PHE A 196 8.80 -4.97 -43.09
CA PHE A 196 8.10 -3.88 -42.43
C PHE A 196 8.73 -3.53 -41.08
N ARG A 197 8.69 -2.25 -40.72
CA ARG A 197 8.98 -1.76 -39.37
C ARG A 197 7.69 -1.27 -38.72
N ILE A 198 7.37 -1.82 -37.56
CA ILE A 198 6.17 -1.54 -36.77
C ILE A 198 6.60 -0.73 -35.56
N ASN A 199 5.93 0.38 -35.26
CA ASN A 199 6.17 1.21 -34.08
C ASN A 199 4.85 1.32 -33.29
N TRP A 200 4.94 1.40 -31.97
CA TRP A 200 3.79 1.52 -31.08
C TRP A 200 4.09 2.49 -29.92
N ASN A 201 3.07 2.93 -29.20
CA ASN A 201 3.25 3.69 -27.96
C ASN A 201 3.69 2.78 -26.80
N ALA A 202 4.41 3.34 -25.84
CA ALA A 202 4.66 2.64 -24.58
C ALA A 202 3.34 2.36 -23.85
N VAL A 203 3.26 1.18 -23.23
CA VAL A 203 2.23 0.78 -22.28
C VAL A 203 2.84 0.81 -20.89
N GLU A 204 2.16 1.46 -19.95
CA GLU A 204 2.59 1.55 -18.56
C GLU A 204 2.64 0.17 -17.91
N ASN A 205 3.64 -0.09 -17.07
CA ASN A 205 3.89 -1.37 -16.41
C ASN A 205 4.20 -2.56 -17.34
N ALA A 206 4.41 -2.32 -18.64
CA ALA A 206 4.89 -3.35 -19.55
C ALA A 206 6.40 -3.55 -19.40
N ASP A 207 6.84 -4.77 -19.08
CA ASP A 207 8.25 -5.14 -19.05
C ASP A 207 8.82 -5.31 -20.47
N TYR A 208 8.01 -5.85 -21.38
CA TYR A 208 8.36 -6.04 -22.79
C TYR A 208 7.12 -6.23 -23.67
N TYR A 209 7.36 -6.33 -24.98
CA TYR A 209 6.32 -6.55 -25.99
C TYR A 209 6.53 -7.84 -26.78
N GLU A 210 5.42 -8.45 -27.17
CA GLU A 210 5.34 -9.48 -28.21
C GLU A 210 4.71 -8.90 -29.47
N VAL A 211 5.24 -9.30 -30.63
CA VAL A 211 4.73 -8.90 -31.94
C VAL A 211 4.18 -10.12 -32.62
N TRP A 212 2.91 -10.02 -33.01
CA TRP A 212 2.15 -11.08 -33.64
C TRP A 212 1.75 -10.63 -35.05
N ARG A 213 1.78 -11.56 -36.00
CA ARG A 213 1.54 -11.29 -37.42
C ARG A 213 0.59 -12.30 -38.06
N ALA A 214 -0.26 -11.82 -38.97
CA ALA A 214 -1.01 -12.66 -39.90
C ALA A 214 -0.92 -12.11 -41.34
N THR A 215 -1.20 -12.95 -42.33
CA THR A 215 -1.38 -12.54 -43.75
C THR A 215 -2.85 -12.32 -44.13
N ASP A 216 -3.76 -12.65 -43.23
CA ASP A 216 -5.21 -12.45 -43.31
C ASP A 216 -5.62 -11.71 -42.01
N PRO A 217 -6.33 -10.57 -42.07
CA PRO A 217 -6.68 -9.82 -40.87
C PRO A 217 -7.59 -10.59 -39.90
N TYR A 218 -8.32 -11.58 -40.40
CA TYR A 218 -9.23 -12.44 -39.62
C TYR A 218 -8.65 -13.85 -39.39
N GLY A 219 -7.43 -14.10 -39.86
CA GLY A 219 -6.74 -15.37 -39.70
C GLY A 219 -6.11 -15.55 -38.32
N THR A 220 -5.40 -16.66 -38.16
CA THR A 220 -4.58 -16.91 -36.98
C THR A 220 -3.32 -16.06 -37.04
N TYR A 221 -3.04 -15.34 -35.94
CA TYR A 221 -1.80 -14.60 -35.79
C TYR A 221 -0.73 -15.51 -35.19
N GLU A 222 0.48 -15.40 -35.72
CA GLU A 222 1.66 -16.10 -35.22
C GLU A 222 2.62 -15.10 -34.57
N MET A 223 3.25 -15.50 -33.48
CA MET A 223 4.26 -14.66 -32.83
C MET A 223 5.52 -14.60 -33.69
N VAL A 224 5.95 -13.39 -34.04
CA VAL A 224 7.16 -13.13 -34.83
C VAL A 224 8.26 -12.46 -34.00
N GLY A 225 7.92 -11.83 -32.86
CA GLY A 225 8.88 -11.25 -31.93
C GLY A 225 8.40 -11.31 -30.48
N SER A 226 9.33 -11.40 -29.54
CA SER A 226 9.09 -11.47 -28.09
C SER A 226 10.25 -10.82 -27.33
N ASN A 227 10.07 -10.49 -26.05
CA ASN A 227 11.08 -9.83 -25.20
C ASN A 227 11.63 -8.53 -25.81
N ILE A 228 10.80 -7.79 -26.53
CA ILE A 228 11.18 -6.52 -27.15
C ILE A 228 11.00 -5.41 -26.13
N SER A 229 12.07 -4.72 -25.76
CA SER A 229 12.00 -3.55 -24.86
C SER A 229 11.91 -2.24 -25.63
N GLU A 230 12.26 -2.23 -26.92
CA GLU A 230 12.08 -1.07 -27.79
C GLU A 230 10.60 -0.85 -28.17
N LEU A 231 10.28 0.37 -28.57
CA LEU A 231 8.94 0.74 -29.08
C LEU A 231 8.78 0.48 -30.58
N PHE A 232 9.59 -0.43 -31.13
CA PHE A 232 9.49 -0.86 -32.51
C PHE A 232 10.03 -2.28 -32.74
N TYR A 233 9.57 -2.91 -33.82
CA TYR A 233 10.08 -4.20 -34.30
C TYR A 233 10.25 -4.17 -35.82
N ARG A 234 11.25 -4.90 -36.33
CA ARG A 234 11.48 -5.07 -37.77
C ARG A 234 11.18 -6.51 -38.15
N ASP A 235 10.03 -6.72 -38.77
CA ASP A 235 9.75 -7.98 -39.45
C ASP A 235 10.38 -7.92 -40.85
N LEU A 236 11.50 -8.62 -41.02
CA LEU A 236 12.24 -8.71 -42.29
C LEU A 236 11.79 -9.91 -43.15
N THR A 237 10.56 -10.38 -42.93
CA THR A 237 9.93 -11.34 -43.83
C THR A 237 9.29 -10.62 -45.01
N GLU A 238 9.71 -10.97 -46.24
CA GLU A 238 9.11 -10.42 -47.45
C GLU A 238 7.72 -11.00 -47.68
N LEU A 239 6.69 -10.23 -47.33
CA LEU A 239 5.29 -10.58 -47.55
C LEU A 239 4.58 -9.53 -48.42
N PRO A 240 3.63 -9.94 -49.27
CA PRO A 240 2.81 -9.03 -50.05
C PRO A 240 1.86 -8.22 -49.16
N ILE A 241 1.39 -8.82 -48.07
CA ILE A 241 0.54 -8.20 -47.07
C ILE A 241 0.85 -8.80 -45.69
N ALA A 242 0.76 -7.98 -44.66
CA ALA A 242 0.91 -8.40 -43.27
C ALA A 242 0.04 -7.51 -42.37
N PHE A 243 -0.59 -8.14 -41.39
CA PHE A 243 -1.35 -7.51 -40.32
C PHE A 243 -0.64 -7.79 -39.01
N TYR A 244 -0.62 -6.82 -38.12
CA TYR A 244 0.12 -6.90 -36.87
C TYR A 244 -0.76 -6.56 -35.68
N TYR A 245 -0.49 -7.26 -34.59
CA TYR A 245 -1.00 -6.96 -33.25
C TYR A 245 0.19 -7.01 -32.30
N ILE A 246 0.23 -6.07 -31.35
CA ILE A 246 1.28 -5.96 -30.34
C ILE A 246 0.66 -6.26 -28.99
N LYS A 247 1.32 -7.10 -28.21
CA LYS A 247 0.89 -7.45 -26.85
C LYS A 247 1.93 -6.92 -25.87
N ALA A 248 1.50 -6.12 -24.91
CA ALA A 248 2.31 -5.77 -23.76
C ALA A 248 2.33 -6.96 -22.78
N ILE A 249 3.47 -7.21 -22.15
CA ILE A 249 3.65 -8.27 -21.16
C ILE A 249 4.27 -7.69 -19.89
N ARG A 250 3.79 -8.15 -18.73
CA ARG A 250 4.36 -7.91 -17.39
C ARG A 250 4.56 -9.27 -16.73
N ASN A 251 5.72 -9.48 -16.13
CA ASN A 251 6.10 -10.71 -15.42
C ASN A 251 5.87 -10.62 -13.91
#